data_AF-A0A946Y5N8-F1
#
_entry.id   AF-A0A946Y5N8-F1
#
_cell.length_a   1.000
_cell.length_b   1.000
_cell.length_c   1.000
_cell.angle_alpha   90.00
_cell.angle_beta   90.00
_cell.angle_gamma   90.00
#
_symmetry.space_group_name_H-M   'P 1'
#
loop_
_entity.id
_entity.type
_entity.pdbx_description
1 polymer ?
#
loop_
_entity_poly.entity_id
_entity_poly.type
_entity_poly.pdbx_seq_one_letter_code
_entity_poly.pdbx_strand_id
1 'polypeptide(L)'
;MSAERCADIDEALRKRLHDLRSPLITMRGFGDELSDAVARLTALAEAHQGALPEEYLAATRDLLERDVGPCLGFLQSSVKRLGNVVDDMSSELAPESDT
;
A
#
# COMPACT_ATOMS: atom_id res chain seq x y z
N MET A 1 -14.12 -10.56 33.95
CA MET A 1 -13.18 -11.21 33.01
C MET A 1 -11.96 -11.64 33.82
N SER A 2 -11.47 -12.87 33.68
CA SER A 2 -10.23 -13.30 34.39
C SER A 2 -9.01 -12.65 33.74
N ALA A 3 -7.99 -12.31 34.52
CA ALA A 3 -6.72 -11.73 34.03
C ALA A 3 -6.03 -12.62 32.99
N GLU A 4 -6.12 -13.94 33.16
CA GLU A 4 -5.62 -14.95 32.23
C GLU A 4 -6.24 -14.81 30.82
N ARG A 5 -7.55 -14.55 30.75
CA ARG A 5 -8.24 -14.36 29.47
C ARG A 5 -7.85 -13.06 28.76
N CYS A 6 -7.39 -12.06 29.50
CA CYS A 6 -6.88 -10.81 28.90
C CYS A 6 -5.51 -11.05 28.26
N ALA A 7 -4.61 -11.75 28.97
CA ALA A 7 -3.28 -12.11 28.47
C ALA A 7 -3.35 -12.98 27.21
N ASP A 8 -4.27 -13.96 27.16
CA ASP A 8 -4.48 -14.79 25.96
C ASP A 8 -4.94 -13.97 24.75
N ILE A 9 -5.80 -12.96 24.97
CA ILE A 9 -6.27 -12.06 23.92
C ILE A 9 -5.11 -11.19 23.40
N ASP A 10 -4.31 -10.63 24.29
CA ASP A 10 -3.17 -9.77 23.91
C ASP A 10 -2.12 -10.55 23.12
N GLU A 11 -1.82 -11.80 23.53
CA GLU A 11 -0.93 -12.68 22.78
C GLU A 11 -1.49 -13.05 21.40
N ALA A 12 -2.78 -13.38 21.32
CA ALA A 12 -3.43 -13.65 20.05
C ALA A 12 -3.38 -12.42 19.11
N LEU A 13 -3.64 -11.22 19.64
CA LEU A 13 -3.59 -9.97 18.89
C LEU A 13 -2.15 -9.66 18.41
N ARG A 14 -1.15 -9.80 19.27
CA ARG A 14 0.26 -9.59 18.93
C ARG A 14 0.70 -10.49 17.77
N LYS A 15 0.33 -11.77 17.81
CA LYS A 15 0.61 -12.71 16.72
C LYS A 15 -0.05 -12.28 15.42
N ARG A 16 -1.32 -11.88 15.45
CA ARG A 16 -2.05 -11.44 14.24
C ARG A 16 -1.46 -10.18 13.64
N LEU A 17 -1.07 -9.20 14.45
CA LEU A 17 -0.40 -7.98 13.98
C LEU A 17 0.96 -8.29 13.35
N HIS A 18 1.74 -9.20 13.95
CA HIS A 18 2.99 -9.68 13.35
C HIS A 18 2.75 -10.31 11.98
N ASP A 19 1.76 -11.21 11.87
CA ASP A 19 1.43 -11.89 10.61
C ASP A 19 0.97 -10.92 9.51
N LEU A 20 0.39 -9.78 9.87
CA LEU A 20 -0.02 -8.73 8.91
C LEU A 20 1.14 -7.94 8.32
N ARG A 21 2.33 -7.93 8.94
CA ARG A 21 3.47 -7.14 8.46
C ARG A 21 3.97 -7.59 7.09
N SER A 22 4.09 -8.91 6.88
CA SER A 22 4.53 -9.46 5.61
C SER A 22 3.61 -9.08 4.43
N PRO A 23 2.28 -9.32 4.47
CA PRO A 23 1.40 -8.93 3.37
C PRO A 23 1.36 -7.41 3.17
N LEU A 24 1.48 -6.59 4.22
CA LEU A 24 1.59 -5.14 4.09
C LEU A 24 2.85 -4.71 3.34
N ILE A 25 4.01 -5.32 3.64
CA ILE A 25 5.26 -5.10 2.90
C ILE A 25 5.08 -5.50 1.44
N THR A 26 4.50 -6.67 1.17
CA THR A 26 4.25 -7.16 -0.19
C THR A 26 3.33 -6.21 -0.97
N MET A 27 2.21 -5.76 -0.39
CA MET A 27 1.29 -4.84 -1.05
C MET A 27 1.94 -3.49 -1.36
N ARG A 28 2.82 -3.00 -0.49
CA ARG A 28 3.60 -1.79 -0.75
C ARG A 28 4.54 -1.99 -1.94
N GLY A 29 5.32 -3.07 -1.94
CA GLY A 29 6.22 -3.39 -3.06
C GLY A 29 5.47 -3.54 -4.39
N PHE A 30 4.32 -4.23 -4.37
CA PHE A 30 3.46 -4.35 -5.54
C PHE A 30 2.94 -2.98 -6.04
N GLY A 31 2.54 -2.09 -5.11
CA GLY A 31 2.13 -0.74 -5.46
C GLY A 31 3.26 0.08 -6.11
N ASP A 32 4.49 -0.06 -5.60
CA ASP A 32 5.67 0.62 -6.14
C ASP A 32 6.02 0.10 -7.55
N GLU A 33 6.02 -1.22 -7.75
CA GLU A 33 6.24 -1.83 -9.07
C GLU A 33 5.17 -1.42 -10.09
N LEU A 34 3.91 -1.34 -9.66
CA LEU A 34 2.83 -0.87 -10.52
C LEU A 34 2.99 0.61 -10.88
N SER A 35 3.48 1.43 -9.95
CA SER A 35 3.79 2.84 -10.20
C SER A 35 4.87 3.00 -11.26
N ASP A 36 5.93 2.21 -11.15
CA ASP A 36 7.01 2.20 -12.11
C ASP A 36 6.53 1.72 -13.50
N ALA A 37 5.68 0.69 -13.55
CA ALA A 37 5.10 0.22 -14.80
C ALA A 37 4.25 1.29 -15.49
N VAL A 38 3.40 2.01 -14.74
CA VAL A 38 2.58 3.11 -15.25
C VAL A 38 3.47 4.25 -15.78
N ALA A 39 4.50 4.64 -15.03
CA ALA A 39 5.43 5.68 -15.46
C ALA A 39 6.15 5.30 -16.78
N ARG A 40 6.54 4.03 -16.93
CA ARG A 40 7.15 3.52 -18.17
C ARG A 40 6.18 3.50 -19.33
N LEU A 41 4.91 3.17 -19.10
CA LEU A 41 3.86 3.25 -20.12
C LEU A 41 3.61 4.69 -20.58
N THR A 42 3.55 5.65 -19.65
CA THR A 42 3.44 7.07 -19.98
C THR A 42 4.61 7.52 -20.84
N ALA A 43 5.85 7.21 -20.44
CA ALA A 43 7.04 7.57 -21.21
C ALA A 43 7.05 6.93 -22.61
N LEU A 44 6.55 5.70 -22.75
CA LEU A 44 6.41 5.03 -24.06
C LEU A 44 5.39 5.74 -24.95
N ALA A 45 4.25 6.15 -24.40
CA ALA A 45 3.25 6.91 -25.13
C ALA A 45 3.80 8.26 -25.60
N GLU A 46 4.53 8.96 -24.72
CA GLU A 46 5.18 10.24 -25.02
C GLU A 46 6.24 10.10 -26.12
N ALA A 47 7.08 9.06 -26.07
CA ALA A 47 8.10 8.80 -27.07
C ALA A 47 7.54 8.58 -28.50
N HIS A 48 6.27 8.17 -28.61
CA HIS A 48 5.61 7.88 -29.90
C HIS A 48 4.56 8.93 -30.29
N GLN A 49 4.58 10.12 -29.68
CA GLN A 49 3.62 11.19 -29.97
C GLN A 49 3.55 11.59 -31.45
N GLY A 50 4.66 11.46 -32.19
CA GLY A 50 4.69 11.76 -33.63
C GLY A 50 4.21 10.62 -34.55
N ALA A 51 3.98 9.43 -33.99
CA ALA A 51 3.61 8.23 -34.76
C ALA A 51 2.17 7.78 -34.52
N LEU A 52 1.54 8.24 -33.44
CA LEU A 52 0.16 7.91 -33.09
C LEU A 52 -0.75 9.12 -33.35
N PRO A 53 -2.01 8.89 -33.78
CA PRO A 53 -2.98 9.97 -33.85
C PRO A 53 -3.23 10.59 -32.46
N GLU A 54 -3.41 11.91 -32.42
CA GLU A 54 -3.55 12.70 -31.18
C GLU A 54 -4.66 12.18 -30.25
N GLU A 55 -5.76 11.68 -30.82
CA GLU A 55 -6.87 11.08 -30.06
C GLU A 55 -6.44 9.88 -29.21
N TYR A 56 -5.53 9.03 -29.69
CA TYR A 56 -5.03 7.89 -28.95
C TYR A 56 -4.08 8.33 -27.83
N LEU A 57 -3.26 9.34 -28.08
CA LEU A 57 -2.34 9.90 -27.08
C LEU A 57 -3.12 10.58 -25.96
N ALA A 58 -4.14 11.37 -26.31
CA ALA A 58 -5.03 12.02 -25.37
C ALA A 58 -5.78 10.98 -24.53
N ALA A 59 -6.39 9.96 -25.15
CA ALA A 59 -7.09 8.90 -24.43
C ALA A 59 -6.17 8.07 -23.52
N THR A 60 -4.94 7.77 -23.98
CA THR A 60 -3.95 7.05 -23.18
C THR A 60 -3.53 7.87 -21.97
N ARG A 61 -3.28 9.18 -22.16
CA ARG A 61 -2.94 10.09 -21.07
C ARG A 61 -4.07 10.19 -20.06
N ASP A 62 -5.30 10.40 -20.52
CA ASP A 62 -6.48 10.51 -19.66
C ASP A 62 -6.63 9.24 -18.80
N LEU A 63 -6.51 8.05 -19.40
CA LEU A 63 -6.54 6.77 -18.69
C LEU A 63 -5.43 6.64 -17.63
N LEU A 64 -4.17 6.92 -18.01
CA LEU A 64 -3.04 6.74 -17.10
C LEU A 64 -3.04 7.76 -15.96
N GLU A 65 -3.34 9.03 -16.26
CA GLU A 65 -3.24 10.13 -15.29
C GLU A 65 -4.49 10.31 -14.44
N ARG A 66 -5.69 10.06 -14.96
CA ARG A 66 -6.95 10.35 -14.25
C ARG A 66 -7.63 9.13 -13.69
N ASP A 67 -7.43 7.97 -14.30
CA ASP A 67 -8.02 6.73 -13.81
C ASP A 67 -6.97 5.93 -13.01
N VAL A 68 -5.85 5.59 -13.64
CA VAL A 68 -4.87 4.67 -13.04
C VAL A 68 -4.07 5.34 -11.91
N GLY A 69 -3.52 6.53 -12.15
CA GLY A 69 -2.72 7.27 -11.17
C GLY A 69 -3.44 7.48 -9.83
N PRO A 70 -4.67 8.01 -9.80
CA PRO A 70 -5.42 8.22 -8.56
C PRO A 70 -5.76 6.93 -7.85
N CYS A 71 -6.14 5.88 -8.59
CA CYS A 71 -6.39 4.55 -8.02
C CYS A 71 -5.14 4.00 -7.32
N LEU A 72 -3.97 4.14 -7.96
CA LEU A 72 -2.71 3.68 -7.40
C LEU A 72 -2.29 4.49 -6.17
N GLY A 73 -2.42 5.82 -6.23
CA GLY A 73 -2.17 6.69 -5.08
C GLY A 73 -3.09 6.35 -3.90
N PHE A 74 -4.37 6.06 -4.16
CA PHE A 74 -5.30 5.61 -3.14
C PHE A 74 -4.85 4.28 -2.51
N LEU A 75 -4.45 3.30 -3.33
CA LEU A 75 -3.95 2.00 -2.86
C LEU A 75 -2.70 2.16 -1.98
N GLN A 76 -1.70 2.90 -2.45
CA GLN A 76 -0.46 3.14 -1.71
C GLN A 76 -0.73 3.86 -0.37
N SER A 77 -1.58 4.90 -0.40
CA SER A 77 -1.96 5.63 0.82
C SER A 77 -2.71 4.74 1.82
N SER A 78 -3.57 3.85 1.34
CA SER A 78 -4.35 2.92 2.16
C SER A 78 -3.45 1.87 2.82
N VAL A 79 -2.53 1.27 2.05
CA VAL A 79 -1.54 0.31 2.56
C VAL A 79 -0.63 0.98 3.60
N LYS A 80 -0.16 2.20 3.33
CA LYS A 80 0.65 2.98 4.29
C LYS A 80 -0.10 3.22 5.59
N ARG A 81 -1.36 3.68 5.50
CA ARG A 81 -2.19 3.94 6.67
C ARG A 81 -2.44 2.67 7.49
N LEU A 82 -2.74 1.55 6.83
CA LEU A 82 -2.92 0.26 7.50
C LEU A 82 -1.63 -0.22 8.18
N GLY A 83 -0.48 0.01 7.54
CA GLY A 83 0.84 -0.21 8.15
C GLY A 83 1.02 0.56 9.45
N ASN A 84 0.75 1.87 9.44
CA ASN A 84 0.83 2.70 10.63
C ASN A 84 -0.09 2.18 11.76
N VAL A 85 -1.33 1.82 11.44
CA VAL A 85 -2.27 1.26 12.43
C VAL A 85 -1.73 -0.04 13.05
N VAL A 86 -1.15 -0.93 12.24
CA VAL A 86 -0.55 -2.18 12.73
C VAL A 86 0.65 -1.90 13.64
N ASP A 87 1.48 -0.91 13.31
CA ASP A 87 2.64 -0.54 14.13
C ASP A 87 2.23 0.14 15.43
N ASP A 88 1.25 1.06 15.41
CA ASP A 88 0.69 1.72 16.59
C ASP A 88 0.12 0.68 17.57
N MET A 89 -0.76 -0.21 17.07
CA MET A 89 -1.34 -1.29 17.89
C MET A 89 -0.28 -2.25 18.42
N SER A 90 0.78 -2.53 17.64
CA SER A 90 1.87 -3.39 18.10
C SER A 90 2.67 -2.73 19.23
N SER A 91 2.81 -1.41 19.22
CA SER A 91 3.48 -0.64 20.27
C SER A 91 2.65 -0.60 21.56
N GLU A 92 1.33 -0.45 21.45
CA GLU A 92 0.41 -0.46 22.61
C GLU A 92 0.37 -1.82 23.32
N LEU A 93 0.59 -2.92 22.59
CA LEU A 93 0.65 -4.28 23.11
C LEU A 93 2.06 -4.71 23.54
N ALA A 94 3.07 -3.84 23.42
CA ALA A 94 4.39 -4.13 23.94
C ALA A 94 4.34 -4.18 25.49
N PRO A 95 4.97 -5.17 26.14
CA PRO A 95 5.06 -5.16 27.59
C PRO A 95 5.72 -3.85 28.05
N GLU A 96 5.22 -3.22 29.11
CA GLU A 96 5.94 -2.11 29.73
C GLU A 96 7.35 -2.61 30.07
N SER A 97 8.34 -1.99 29.43
CA SER A 97 9.73 -2.23 29.79
C SER A 97 9.93 -1.71 31.21
N ASP A 98 10.06 -2.63 32.17
CA ASP A 98 10.49 -2.32 33.54
C ASP A 98 11.75 -1.44 33.48
N THR A 99 11.60 -0.16 33.79
CA THR A 99 12.69 0.74 34.22
C THR A 99 12.74 0.80 35.73
#